data_AF-A0A4U1KYW7-F1
#
_entry.id   AF-A0A4U1KYW7-F1
#
_cell.length_a   1.000
_cell.length_b   1.000
_cell.length_c   1.000
_cell.angle_alpha   90.00
_cell.angle_beta   90.00
_cell.angle_gamma   90.00
#
_symmetry.space_group_name_H-M   'P 1'
#
loop_
_entity.id
_entity.type
_entity.pdbx_description
1 polymer ?
#
loop_
_entity_poly.entity_id
_entity_poly.type
_entity_poly.pdbx_seq_one_letter_code
_entity_poly.pdbx_strand_id
1 'polypeptide(L)' 'MNTIIETFYKDHQVKPFISPERDLDTWLLNPKPVPKRNMELLTDDLLAGDIILLWRIQFGTFTTETWF' A
#
# COMPACT_ATOMS: atom_id res chain seq x y z
N MET A 1 -5.55 15.86 -1.73
CA MET A 1 -4.80 14.89 -0.91
C MET A 1 -4.24 15.67 0.28
N ASN A 2 -4.23 15.10 1.49
CA ASN A 2 -3.77 15.83 2.69
C ASN A 2 -2.25 16.13 2.57
N THR A 3 -1.84 17.38 2.78
CA THR A 3 -0.44 17.85 2.67
C THR A 3 0.53 17.09 3.58
N ILE A 4 0.02 16.55 4.70
CA ILE A 4 0.81 15.72 5.62
C ILE A 4 1.17 14.37 4.98
N ILE A 5 0.23 13.75 4.25
CA ILE A 5 0.48 12.50 3.51
C ILE A 5 1.55 12.71 2.44
N GLU A 6 1.47 13.83 1.73
CA GLU A 6 2.47 14.17 0.71
C GLU A 6 3.86 14.32 1.31
N THR A 7 3.96 14.79 2.55
CA THR A 7 5.23 14.89 3.29
C THR A 7 5.78 13.50 3.65
N PHE A 8 4.93 12.57 4.10
CA PHE A 8 5.35 11.21 4.44
C PHE A 8 5.93 10.43 3.25
N TYR A 9 5.37 10.65 2.06
CA TYR A 9 5.69 9.88 0.86
C TYR A 9 6.42 10.70 -0.21
N LYS A 10 7.01 11.85 0.16
CA LYS A 10 7.68 12.77 -0.77
C LYS A 10 8.85 12.12 -1.51
N ASP A 11 9.58 11.24 -0.82
CA ASP A 11 10.80 10.60 -1.32
C ASP A 11 10.54 9.17 -1.82
N HIS A 12 9.28 8.75 -1.90
CA HIS A 12 8.89 7.46 -2.45
C HIS A 12 8.79 7.56 -3.96
N GLN A 13 9.44 6.63 -4.67
CA GLN A 13 9.37 6.55 -6.13
C GLN A 13 7.93 6.27 -6.58
N VAL A 14 7.24 5.35 -5.91
CA VAL A 14 5.82 5.06 -6.10
C VAL A 14 5.08 5.38 -4.81
N LYS A 15 4.01 6.18 -4.90
CA LYS A 15 3.17 6.50 -3.74
C LYS A 15 2.25 5.33 -3.43
N PRO A 16 2.11 4.91 -2.16
CA PRO A 16 1.21 3.83 -1.80
C PRO A 16 -0.25 4.22 -2.06
N PHE A 17 -1.08 3.23 -2.37
CA PHE A 17 -2.52 3.45 -2.45
C PHE A 17 -3.09 3.84 -1.09
N ILE A 18 -3.93 4.87 -1.07
CA ILE A 18 -4.68 5.31 0.10
C ILE A 18 -6.15 5.28 -0.27
N SER A 19 -6.93 4.46 0.44
CA SER A 19 -8.37 4.37 0.18
C SER A 19 -9.03 5.75 0.32
N PRO A 20 -9.93 6.14 -0.60
CA PRO A 20 -10.74 7.36 -0.45
C PRO A 20 -11.56 7.39 0.85
N GLU A 21 -11.92 6.21 1.37
CA GLU A 21 -12.70 6.05 2.60
C GLU A 21 -11.81 6.01 3.86
N ARG A 22 -10.49 6.18 3.72
CA ARG A 22 -9.60 6.18 4.87
C ARG A 22 -9.92 7.39 5.76
N ASP A 23 -10.31 7.13 7.01
CA ASP A 23 -10.32 8.15 8.06
C ASP A 23 -8.88 8.63 8.33
N LEU A 24 -8.56 9.78 7.74
CA LEU A 24 -7.24 10.38 7.83
C LEU A 24 -6.99 11.00 9.20
N ASP A 25 -8.01 11.56 9.83
CA ASP A 25 -7.85 12.27 11.10
C ASP A 25 -7.51 11.27 12.20
N THR A 26 -8.22 10.15 12.26
CA THR A 26 -7.89 9.06 13.20
C THR A 26 -6.55 8.42 12.87
N TRP A 27 -6.22 8.22 11.59
CA TRP A 27 -4.92 7.65 11.20
C TRP A 27 -3.75 8.55 11.60
N LEU A 28 -3.91 9.89 11.51
CA LEU A 28 -2.87 10.86 11.88
C LEU A 28 -2.60 10.94 13.39
N LEU A 29 -3.52 10.47 14.24
CA LEU A 29 -3.27 10.35 15.69
C LEU A 29 -2.19 9.30 16.00
N ASN A 30 -2.06 8.26 15.17
CA ASN A 30 -1.02 7.23 15.29
C ASN A 30 -0.58 6.73 13.90
N PRO A 31 0.20 7.53 13.16
CA PRO A 31 0.49 7.27 11.77
C PRO A 31 1.38 6.03 11.65
N LYS A 32 0.93 5.08 10.83
CA LYS A 32 1.70 3.89 10.42
C LYS A 32 1.95 3.97 8.91
N PRO A 33 2.92 4.78 8.46
CA PRO A 33 3.18 4.96 7.03
C PRO A 33 3.77 3.68 6.41
N VAL A 34 3.53 3.51 5.11
CA VAL A 34 4.14 2.41 4.35
C VAL A 34 5.65 2.65 4.23
N PRO A 35 6.51 1.71 4.67
CA PRO A 35 7.96 1.86 4.57
C PRO A 35 8.41 2.08 3.13
N LYS A 36 9.40 2.96 2.94
CA LYS A 36 9.95 3.28 1.61
C LYS A 36 10.42 2.04 0.84
N ARG A 37 11.14 1.14 1.50
CA ARG A 37 11.62 -0.13 0.91
C ARG A 37 10.51 -1.00 0.29
N ASN A 38 9.26 -0.86 0.76
CA ASN A 38 8.14 -1.64 0.24
C ASN A 38 7.56 -1.03 -1.05
N MET A 39 7.97 0.19 -1.39
CA MET A 39 7.51 0.98 -2.54
C MET A 39 8.65 1.23 -3.55
N GLU A 40 9.76 0.50 -3.42
CA GLU A 40 10.84 0.49 -4.40
C GLU A 40 10.48 -0.50 -5.52
N LEU A 41 10.63 -0.06 -6.78
CA LEU A 41 10.38 -0.91 -7.93
C LEU A 41 11.49 -1.96 -8.06
N LEU A 42 11.07 -3.19 -8.33
CA LEU A 42 11.93 -4.29 -8.74
C LEU A 42 12.10 -4.26 -10.27
N THR A 43 12.71 -5.31 -10.83
CA THR A 43 12.73 -5.52 -12.28
C THR A 43 11.29 -5.55 -12.82
N ASP A 44 11.12 -5.10 -14.06
CA ASP A 44 9.82 -5.06 -14.75
C ASP A 44 8.77 -4.12 -14.13
N ASP A 45 9.22 -3.09 -13.39
CA ASP A 45 8.37 -2.06 -12.77
C ASP A 45 7.33 -2.60 -11.77
N LEU A 46 7.62 -3.75 -11.15
CA LEU A 46 6.76 -4.37 -10.13
C LEU A 46 7.20 -4.00 -8.71
N LEU A 47 6.24 -3.84 -7.80
CA LEU A 47 6.54 -3.77 -6.37
C LEU A 47 6.64 -5.19 -5.77
N ALA A 48 7.40 -5.34 -4.69
CA ALA A 48 7.40 -6.58 -3.91
C ALA A 48 5.98 -6.98 -3.45
N GLY A 49 5.13 -5.98 -3.18
CA GLY A 49 3.72 -6.19 -2.84
C GLY A 49 2.91 -6.85 -3.96
N ASP A 50 3.19 -6.53 -5.22
CA ASP A 50 2.50 -7.11 -6.38
C ASP A 50 2.82 -8.60 -6.51
N ILE A 51 4.11 -8.95 -6.40
CA ILE A 51 4.57 -10.35 -6.45
C ILE A 51 3.96 -11.16 -5.31
N ILE A 52 3.94 -10.62 -4.09
CA ILE A 52 3.32 -11.28 -2.93
C ILE A 52 1.81 -11.48 -3.17
N LEU A 53 1.12 -10.50 -3.74
CA LEU A 53 -0.30 -10.61 -4.05
C LEU A 53 -0.57 -11.75 -5.05
N LEU A 54 0.23 -11.83 -6.12
CA LEU A 54 0.14 -12.91 -7.10
C LEU A 54 0.38 -14.29 -6.47
N TRP A 55 1.38 -14.42 -5.60
CA TRP A 55 1.60 -15.66 -4.85
C TRP A 55 0.42 -16.02 -3.96
N ARG A 56 -0.17 -15.05 -3.25
CA ARG A 56 -1.32 -15.32 -2.38
C ARG A 56 -2.53 -15.82 -3.16
N ILE A 57 -2.76 -15.27 -4.35
CA ILE A 57 -3.80 -15.74 -5.28
C ILE A 57 -3.49 -17.18 -5.71
N GLN A 58 -2.26 -17.45 -6.19
CA GLN A 58 -1.86 -18.78 -6.63
C GLN A 58 -1.95 -19.84 -5.53
N PHE A 59 -1.63 -19.48 -4.29
CA PHE A 59 -1.73 -20.37 -3.14
C PHE A 59 -3.14 -20.46 -2.55
N GLY A 60 -4.12 -19.73 -3.08
CA GLY A 60 -5.50 -19.74 -2.56
C GLY A 60 -5.67 -19.10 -1.18
N THR A 61 -4.73 -18.23 -0.75
CA THR A 61 -4.76 -17.53 0.55
C THR A 61 -5.26 -16.08 0.45
N PHE A 62 -5.63 -15.66 -0.76
CA PHE A 62 -6.30 -14.41 -1.03
C PHE A 62 -7.34 -14.64 -2.12
N THR A 63 -8.59 -14.35 -1.79
CA THR A 63 -9.73 -14.43 -2.72
C THR A 63 -10.51 -13.12 -2.63
N THR A 64 -11.28 -12.81 -3.68
CA THR A 64 -12.25 -11.70 -3.67
C THR A 64 -13.63 -12.14 -3.21
N GLU A 65 -13.75 -13.38 -2.73
CA GLU A 65 -15.00 -13.95 -2.25
C GLU A 65 -15.21 -13.53 -0.79
N THR A 66 -16.31 -12.85 -0.51
CA THR A 66 -16.79 -12.65 0.85
C THR A 66 -17.59 -13.88 1.28
N TRP A 67 -17.26 -14.47 2.43
CA TRP A 67 -18.07 -15.50 3.04
C TRP A 67 -19.42 -14.87 3.42
N PHE A 68 -20.50 -15.31 2.77
CA PHE A 68 -21.88 -14.92 3.09
C PHE A 68 -22.48 -15.87 4.13
#